data_AF-A0A0F8XPQ0-F1
#
_entry.id   AF-A0A0F8XPQ0-F1
#
_cell.length_a   1.000
_cell.length_b   1.000
_cell.length_c   1.000
_cell.angle_alpha   90.00
_cell.angle_beta   90.00
_cell.angle_gamma   90.00
#
_symmetry.space_group_name_H-M   'P 1'
#
loop_
_entity.id
_entity.type
_entity.pdbx_description
1 polymer ?
#
loop_
_entity_poly.entity_id
_entity_poly.type
_entity_poly.pdbx_seq_one_letter_code
_entity_poly.pdbx_strand_id
1 'polypeptide(L)'
;MVVGDLHTNSTVGLVTPTTNLDDGGTYRSSKGQRWLWRKWLSFWDEVSTVAEKHNASVWTVFNGDLVSVKVKHESTQFNSMNMADVFPMAIDTLMPAIDRSERVFVLRGTAAHGGLSGEKEEEIARDIGAEKCGDNHSWWELLLECEGVLYDIRHHGPLGRLPH
;
A
#
# COMPACT_ATOMS: atom_id res chain seq x y z
N MET A 1 7.52 -9.80 3.59
CA MET A 1 7.63 -8.95 2.39
C MET A 1 7.40 -7.50 2.76
N VAL A 2 8.19 -6.58 2.20
CA VAL A 2 8.00 -5.13 2.36
C VAL A 2 7.72 -4.54 0.98
N VAL A 3 6.61 -3.82 0.85
CA VAL A 3 6.13 -3.22 -0.40
C VAL A 3 5.64 -1.80 -0.11
N GLY A 4 5.89 -0.83 -0.97
CA GLY A 4 5.52 0.58 -0.73
C GLY A 4 5.29 1.31 -2.05
N ASP A 5 4.91 2.59 -1.96
CA ASP A 5 4.76 3.48 -3.12
C ASP A 5 3.80 2.93 -4.19
N LEU A 6 2.70 2.32 -3.75
CA LEU A 6 1.73 1.68 -4.66
C LEU A 6 0.89 2.72 -5.40
N HIS A 7 0.59 3.86 -4.75
CA HIS A 7 -0.11 4.99 -5.34
C HIS A 7 -1.42 4.59 -6.07
N THR A 8 -2.29 3.81 -5.43
CA THR A 8 -3.38 3.07 -6.11
C THR A 8 -4.48 3.90 -6.78
N ASN A 9 -4.51 5.21 -6.56
CA ASN A 9 -5.39 6.17 -7.23
C ASN A 9 -4.66 7.07 -8.24
N SER A 10 -3.39 6.80 -8.54
CA SER A 10 -2.64 7.50 -9.59
C SER A 10 -2.96 6.92 -10.98
N THR A 11 -3.02 7.76 -12.01
CA THR A 11 -3.16 7.33 -13.43
C THR A 11 -1.97 6.50 -13.92
N VAL A 12 -0.85 6.54 -13.19
CA VAL A 12 0.38 5.76 -13.47
C VAL A 12 0.75 4.80 -12.33
N GLY A 13 -0.01 4.77 -11.23
CA GLY A 13 0.22 3.89 -10.09
C GLY A 13 -0.37 2.50 -10.26
N LEU A 14 -0.11 1.61 -9.30
CA LEU A 14 -0.65 0.25 -9.33
C LEU A 14 -2.14 0.26 -9.02
N VAL A 15 -3.00 -0.26 -9.88
CA VAL A 15 -4.43 -0.39 -9.59
C VAL A 15 -5.00 -1.61 -10.31
N THR A 16 -6.10 -2.14 -9.80
CA THR A 16 -6.81 -3.25 -10.43
C THR A 16 -7.24 -2.91 -11.88
N PRO A 17 -7.48 -3.92 -12.75
CA PRO A 17 -7.83 -3.67 -14.15
C PRO A 17 -9.12 -2.87 -14.35
N THR A 18 -10.06 -3.02 -13.42
CA THR A 18 -11.39 -2.41 -13.45
C THR A 18 -11.87 -2.13 -12.04
N THR A 19 -12.42 -0.95 -11.82
CA THR A 19 -13.08 -0.57 -10.56
C THR A 19 -14.40 0.12 -10.88
N ASN A 20 -15.46 -0.29 -10.20
CA ASN A 20 -16.73 0.42 -10.27
C ASN A 20 -16.63 1.69 -9.42
N LEU A 21 -17.15 2.78 -9.96
CA LEU A 21 -17.22 4.08 -9.30
C LEU A 21 -18.58 4.24 -8.63
N ASP A 22 -18.61 5.03 -7.56
CA ASP A 22 -19.78 5.34 -6.74
C ASP A 22 -20.92 5.96 -7.55
N ASP A 23 -20.60 6.71 -8.61
CA ASP A 23 -21.57 7.33 -9.53
C ASP A 23 -22.13 6.37 -10.60
N GLY A 24 -21.76 5.08 -10.53
CA GLY A 24 -22.21 4.03 -11.44
C GLY A 24 -21.33 3.84 -12.68
N GLY A 25 -20.24 4.61 -12.81
CA GLY A 25 -19.23 4.41 -13.85
C GLY A 25 -18.33 3.20 -13.60
N THR A 26 -17.50 2.85 -14.61
CA THR A 26 -16.39 1.90 -14.43
C THR A 26 -15.11 2.53 -14.92
N TYR A 27 -14.14 2.66 -14.02
CA TYR A 27 -12.78 2.99 -14.37
C TYR A 27 -12.09 1.76 -14.98
N ARG A 28 -11.34 1.97 -16.08
CA ARG A 28 -10.53 0.94 -16.72
C ARG A 28 -9.08 1.39 -16.75
N SER A 29 -8.21 0.63 -16.10
CA SER A 29 -6.81 1.01 -15.97
C SER A 29 -6.08 1.03 -17.31
N SER A 30 -5.07 1.88 -17.46
CA SER A 30 -4.29 2.08 -18.68
C SER A 30 -3.42 0.86 -19.02
N LYS A 31 -2.77 0.87 -20.20
CA LYS A 31 -1.83 -0.20 -20.59
C LYS A 31 -0.68 -0.36 -19.58
N GLY A 32 -0.16 0.75 -19.06
CA GLY A 32 0.91 0.76 -18.06
C GLY A 32 0.45 0.16 -16.73
N GLN A 33 -0.70 0.60 -16.23
CA GLN A 33 -1.28 0.08 -14.99
C GLN A 33 -1.64 -1.41 -15.08
N ARG A 34 -2.20 -1.87 -16.22
CA ARG A 34 -2.43 -3.31 -16.44
C ARG A 34 -1.15 -4.12 -16.48
N TRP A 35 -0.04 -3.54 -16.96
CA TRP A 35 1.26 -4.19 -16.91
C TRP A 35 1.77 -4.29 -15.47
N LEU A 36 1.69 -3.20 -14.69
CA LEU A 36 2.01 -3.20 -13.25
C LEU A 36 1.18 -4.24 -12.50
N TRP A 37 -0.13 -4.30 -12.76
CA TRP A 37 -1.03 -5.28 -12.16
C TRP A 37 -0.60 -6.73 -12.44
N ARG A 38 -0.25 -7.06 -13.68
CA ARG A 38 0.25 -8.41 -13.99
C ARG A 38 1.57 -8.72 -13.26
N LYS A 39 2.44 -7.73 -13.10
CA LYS A 39 3.68 -7.88 -12.34
C LYS A 39 3.42 -8.04 -10.85
N TRP A 40 2.44 -7.33 -10.31
CA TRP A 40 1.99 -7.47 -8.94
C TRP A 40 1.48 -8.87 -8.64
N LEU A 41 0.58 -9.41 -9.48
CA LEU A 41 0.11 -10.78 -9.32
C LEU A 41 1.25 -11.81 -9.43
N SER A 42 2.09 -11.68 -10.46
CA SER A 42 3.24 -12.57 -10.66
C SER A 42 4.22 -12.55 -9.48
N PHE A 43 4.44 -11.39 -8.87
CA PHE A 43 5.29 -11.25 -7.70
C PHE A 43 4.71 -12.02 -6.50
N TRP A 44 3.41 -11.89 -6.24
CA TRP A 44 2.76 -12.59 -5.14
C TRP A 44 2.62 -14.10 -5.36
N ASP A 45 2.49 -14.55 -6.59
CA ASP A 45 2.56 -15.98 -6.94
C ASP A 45 3.97 -16.55 -6.67
N GLU A 46 5.02 -15.79 -6.98
CA GLU A 46 6.40 -16.17 -6.66
C GLU A 46 6.64 -16.22 -5.14
N VAL A 47 6.16 -15.21 -4.39
CA VAL A 47 6.22 -15.20 -2.91
C VAL A 47 5.53 -16.44 -2.34
N SER A 48 4.35 -16.80 -2.85
CA SER A 48 3.60 -17.99 -2.40
C SER A 48 4.40 -19.27 -2.68
N THR A 49 4.95 -19.38 -3.89
CA THR A 49 5.77 -20.53 -4.29
C THR A 49 6.99 -20.71 -3.38
N VAL A 50 7.66 -19.61 -3.04
CA VAL A 50 8.82 -19.62 -2.11
C VAL A 50 8.37 -19.99 -0.70
N ALA A 51 7.29 -19.38 -0.20
CA ALA A 51 6.75 -19.66 1.13
C ALA A 51 6.38 -21.14 1.30
N GLU A 52 5.65 -21.71 0.33
CA GLU A 52 5.28 -23.14 0.31
C GLU A 52 6.50 -24.04 0.28
N LYS A 53 7.48 -23.76 -0.58
CA LYS A 53 8.72 -24.54 -0.70
C LYS A 53 9.49 -24.59 0.63
N HIS A 54 9.43 -23.53 1.42
CA HIS A 54 10.13 -23.40 2.69
C HIS A 54 9.24 -23.67 3.91
N ASN A 55 7.96 -24.01 3.71
CA ASN A 55 6.95 -24.13 4.77
C ASN A 55 6.97 -22.92 5.72
N ALA A 56 7.04 -21.73 5.14
CA ALA A 56 7.20 -20.46 5.87
C ALA A 56 5.92 -19.63 5.82
N SER A 57 5.66 -18.92 6.90
CA SER A 57 4.63 -17.89 6.95
C SER A 57 5.08 -16.61 6.24
N VAL A 58 4.14 -15.91 5.61
CA VAL A 58 4.40 -14.60 4.99
C VAL A 58 3.80 -13.51 5.84
N TRP A 59 4.63 -12.56 6.27
CA TRP A 59 4.17 -11.30 6.86
C TRP A 59 4.40 -10.18 5.86
N THR A 60 3.43 -9.28 5.68
CA THR A 60 3.52 -8.19 4.72
C THR A 60 3.50 -6.84 5.41
N VAL A 61 4.42 -5.98 5.00
CA VAL A 61 4.51 -4.60 5.45
C VAL A 61 4.25 -3.69 4.26
N PHE A 62 3.14 -2.95 4.31
CA PHE A 62 2.85 -1.85 3.40
C PHE A 62 3.57 -0.60 3.88
N ASN A 63 4.74 -0.33 3.32
CA ASN A 63 5.64 0.74 3.68
C ASN A 63 5.26 2.06 3.01
N GLY A 64 4.13 2.65 3.42
CA GLY A 64 3.74 4.01 3.05
C GLY A 64 3.29 4.24 1.61
N ASP A 65 2.72 5.43 1.39
CA ASP A 65 2.29 5.96 0.09
C ASP A 65 1.40 4.99 -0.70
N LEU A 66 0.47 4.36 0.02
CA LEU A 66 -0.46 3.39 -0.55
C LEU A 66 -1.38 4.02 -1.58
N VAL A 67 -1.80 5.27 -1.34
CA VAL A 67 -2.81 5.96 -2.13
C VAL A 67 -2.34 7.36 -2.49
N SER A 68 -2.68 7.79 -3.71
CA SER A 68 -2.46 9.17 -4.15
C SER A 68 -3.78 9.95 -4.12
N VAL A 69 -3.88 10.95 -3.24
CA VAL A 69 -4.99 11.91 -3.22
C VAL A 69 -4.48 13.34 -3.27
N LYS A 70 -5.36 14.29 -3.59
CA LYS A 70 -5.03 15.72 -3.56
C LYS A 70 -4.91 16.20 -2.11
N VAL A 71 -3.68 16.35 -1.60
CA VAL A 71 -3.42 16.94 -0.26
C VAL A 71 -2.87 18.36 -0.36
N LYS A 72 -1.79 18.60 -1.13
CA LYS A 72 -1.16 19.92 -1.26
C LYS A 72 -0.75 20.31 -2.68
N HIS A 73 -0.39 19.36 -3.54
CA HIS A 73 0.03 19.64 -4.90
C HIS A 73 -1.09 19.38 -5.90
N GLU A 74 -1.29 20.30 -6.84
CA GLU A 74 -2.20 20.09 -7.95
C GLU A 74 -1.62 19.04 -8.88
N SER A 75 -2.26 17.88 -8.92
CA SER A 75 -2.01 16.85 -9.91
C SER A 75 -3.30 16.58 -10.65
N THR A 76 -3.20 16.40 -11.95
CA THR A 76 -4.29 15.93 -12.82
C THR A 76 -4.27 14.41 -12.97
N GLN A 77 -3.34 13.73 -12.29
CA GLN A 77 -3.03 12.32 -12.46
C GLN A 77 -3.73 11.46 -11.39
N PHE A 78 -5.02 11.71 -11.16
CA PHE A 78 -5.87 10.92 -10.26
C PHE A 78 -6.94 10.16 -11.03
N ASN A 79 -7.22 8.92 -10.62
CA ASN A 79 -8.29 8.10 -11.22
C ASN A 79 -9.67 8.56 -10.72
N SER A 80 -9.77 8.87 -9.42
CA SER A 80 -10.94 9.52 -8.82
C SER A 80 -10.53 10.56 -7.78
N MET A 81 -11.43 11.51 -7.54
CA MET A 81 -11.35 12.48 -6.44
C MET A 81 -12.31 12.13 -5.28
N ASN A 82 -13.18 11.14 -5.46
CA ASN A 82 -14.13 10.69 -4.46
C ASN A 82 -13.48 9.63 -3.57
N MET A 83 -13.42 9.87 -2.26
CA MET A 83 -12.83 8.90 -1.33
C MET A 83 -13.57 7.56 -1.28
N ALA A 84 -14.87 7.56 -1.59
CA ALA A 84 -15.66 6.34 -1.70
C ALA A 84 -15.23 5.43 -2.87
N ASP A 85 -14.58 5.97 -3.90
CA ASP A 85 -13.94 5.18 -4.96
C ASP A 85 -12.52 4.76 -4.55
N VAL A 86 -11.79 5.70 -3.95
CA VAL A 86 -10.36 5.58 -3.68
C VAL A 86 -10.05 4.46 -2.69
N PHE A 87 -10.82 4.32 -1.61
CA PHE A 87 -10.56 3.29 -0.62
C PHE A 87 -10.83 1.88 -1.15
N PRO A 88 -11.97 1.58 -1.81
CA PRO A 88 -12.15 0.29 -2.48
C PRO A 88 -11.08 0.02 -3.55
N MET A 89 -10.72 1.00 -4.38
CA MET A 89 -9.62 0.85 -5.35
C MET A 89 -8.32 0.42 -4.68
N ALA A 90 -7.98 1.05 -3.55
CA ALA A 90 -6.80 0.69 -2.78
C ALA A 90 -6.93 -0.74 -2.24
N ILE A 91 -7.97 -1.03 -1.47
CA ILE A 91 -8.19 -2.33 -0.83
C ILE A 91 -8.16 -3.46 -1.86
N ASP A 92 -8.93 -3.35 -2.95
CA ASP A 92 -8.95 -4.35 -4.03
C ASP A 92 -7.56 -4.59 -4.63
N THR A 93 -6.74 -3.54 -4.71
CA THR A 93 -5.38 -3.63 -5.21
C THR A 93 -4.44 -4.33 -4.22
N LEU A 94 -4.67 -4.18 -2.91
CA LEU A 94 -3.89 -4.81 -1.84
C LEU A 94 -4.26 -6.29 -1.65
N MET A 95 -5.47 -6.72 -2.01
CA MET A 95 -5.98 -8.08 -1.74
C MET A 95 -5.03 -9.22 -2.12
N PRO A 96 -4.35 -9.21 -3.29
CA PRO A 96 -3.42 -10.29 -3.62
C PRO A 96 -2.31 -10.49 -2.59
N ALA A 97 -1.84 -9.42 -1.96
CA ALA A 97 -0.86 -9.46 -0.88
C ALA A 97 -1.49 -9.96 0.43
N ILE A 98 -2.64 -9.40 0.78
CA ILE A 98 -3.35 -9.69 2.04
C ILE A 98 -3.73 -11.18 2.09
N ASP A 99 -4.31 -11.72 1.02
CA ASP A 99 -4.75 -13.12 0.94
C ASP A 99 -3.60 -14.13 1.12
N ARG A 100 -2.36 -13.70 0.89
CA ARG A 100 -1.16 -14.54 1.00
C ARG A 100 -0.37 -14.27 2.28
N SER A 101 -0.85 -13.38 3.13
CA SER A 101 -0.15 -12.95 4.33
C SER A 101 -0.85 -13.43 5.59
N GLU A 102 -0.10 -13.99 6.53
CA GLU A 102 -0.60 -14.31 7.86
C GLU A 102 -0.77 -13.04 8.71
N ARG A 103 0.17 -12.11 8.58
CA ARG A 103 0.15 -10.82 9.29
C ARG A 103 0.40 -9.68 8.33
N VAL A 104 -0.33 -8.60 8.51
CA VAL A 104 -0.24 -7.40 7.67
C VAL A 104 0.03 -6.20 8.56
N PHE A 105 1.03 -5.41 8.19
CA PHE A 105 1.40 -4.16 8.86
C PHE A 105 1.32 -3.03 7.84
N VAL A 106 0.92 -1.83 8.30
CA VAL A 106 0.85 -0.65 7.45
C VAL A 106 1.67 0.46 8.09
N LEU A 107 2.60 1.04 7.33
CA LEU A 107 3.29 2.27 7.71
C LEU A 107 2.66 3.45 7.01
N ARG A 108 2.69 4.60 7.69
CA ARG A 108 2.23 5.88 7.18
C ARG A 108 3.21 6.41 6.14
N GLY A 109 2.64 6.97 5.08
CA GLY A 109 3.37 7.55 3.97
C GLY A 109 3.81 9.00 4.21
N THR A 110 4.17 9.65 3.11
CA THR A 110 4.39 11.08 3.05
C THR A 110 3.10 11.85 3.33
N ALA A 111 3.25 13.03 3.92
CA ALA A 111 2.14 13.96 4.08
C ALA A 111 1.53 14.43 2.74
N ALA A 112 2.22 14.21 1.61
CA ALA A 112 1.74 14.58 0.28
C ALA A 112 0.71 13.58 -0.29
N HIS A 113 0.74 12.34 0.20
CA HIS A 113 -0.08 11.24 -0.33
C HIS A 113 -1.04 10.68 0.73
N GLY A 114 -0.55 10.42 1.94
CA GLY A 114 -1.33 9.85 3.05
C GLY A 114 -2.17 10.84 3.86
N GLY A 115 -2.01 12.14 3.57
CA GLY A 115 -2.55 13.23 4.39
C GLY A 115 -1.60 13.64 5.53
N LEU A 116 -1.87 14.77 6.17
CA LEU A 116 -0.92 15.40 7.11
C LEU A 116 -0.57 14.53 8.32
N SER A 117 -1.41 13.55 8.65
CA SER A 117 -1.21 12.65 9.79
C SER A 117 -1.25 11.17 9.39
N GLY A 118 -1.20 10.84 8.09
CA GLY A 118 -1.30 9.47 7.59
C GLY A 118 -2.71 8.89 7.74
N GLU A 119 -3.73 9.74 7.73
CA GLU A 119 -5.12 9.35 7.94
C GLU A 119 -5.64 8.38 6.87
N LYS A 120 -5.08 8.40 5.65
CA LYS A 120 -5.53 7.49 4.57
C LYS A 120 -4.99 6.08 4.80
N GLU A 121 -3.72 5.95 5.15
CA GLU A 121 -3.14 4.67 5.52
C GLU A 121 -3.80 4.11 6.79
N GLU A 122 -4.14 4.96 7.77
CA GLU A 122 -4.86 4.50 8.97
C GLU A 122 -6.24 3.92 8.64
N GLU A 123 -7.03 4.61 7.81
CA GLU A 123 -8.37 4.15 7.40
C GLU A 123 -8.27 2.79 6.69
N ILE A 124 -7.35 2.68 5.71
CA ILE A 124 -7.12 1.44 4.96
C ILE A 124 -6.63 0.33 5.88
N ALA A 125 -5.68 0.62 6.76
CA ALA A 125 -5.11 -0.36 7.69
C ALA A 125 -6.18 -0.95 8.62
N ARG A 126 -7.10 -0.11 9.11
CA ARG A 126 -8.24 -0.56 9.91
C ARG A 126 -9.17 -1.46 9.11
N ASP A 127 -9.50 -1.06 7.88
CA ASP A 127 -10.46 -1.79 7.04
C ASP A 127 -9.94 -3.16 6.61
N ILE A 128 -8.62 -3.29 6.35
CA ILE A 128 -7.99 -4.58 6.02
C ILE A 128 -7.62 -5.43 7.24
N GLY A 129 -7.87 -4.93 8.46
CA GLY A 129 -7.55 -5.65 9.69
C GLY A 129 -6.05 -5.78 9.97
N ALA A 130 -5.25 -4.77 9.61
CA ALA A 130 -3.81 -4.76 9.87
C ALA A 130 -3.48 -4.79 11.38
N GLU A 131 -2.26 -5.21 11.70
CA GLU A 131 -1.72 -5.29 13.06
C GLU A 131 -1.65 -3.90 13.73
N LYS A 132 -2.10 -3.84 14.99
CA LYS A 132 -2.24 -2.59 15.73
C LYS A 132 -0.93 -2.03 16.28
N CYS A 133 -0.82 -0.70 16.23
CA CYS A 133 0.15 0.12 16.96
C CYS A 133 -0.57 0.90 18.08
N GLY A 134 -0.67 0.31 19.27
CA GLY A 134 -1.48 0.88 20.35
C GLY A 134 -2.97 0.90 19.96
N ASP A 135 -3.56 2.10 19.89
CA ASP A 135 -4.97 2.29 19.49
C ASP A 135 -5.17 2.41 17.97
N ASN A 136 -4.09 2.54 17.19
CA ASN A 136 -4.11 2.71 15.74
C ASN A 136 -3.76 1.41 14.99
N HIS A 137 -4.00 1.36 13.69
CA HIS A 137 -3.65 0.26 12.78
C HIS A 137 -2.46 0.59 11.84
N SER A 138 -1.97 1.83 11.85
CA SER A 138 -0.80 2.23 11.07
C SER A 138 0.35 2.78 11.94
N TRP A 139 1.57 2.57 11.46
CA TRP A 139 2.83 2.83 12.17
C TRP A 139 3.61 3.98 11.51
N TRP A 140 4.31 4.80 12.29
CA TRP A 140 5.31 5.74 11.74
C TRP A 140 6.67 5.07 11.52
N GLU A 141 7.01 4.16 12.42
CA GLU A 141 8.22 3.35 12.43
C GLU A 141 7.81 1.98 12.97
N LEU A 142 8.27 0.92 12.30
CA LEU A 142 7.96 -0.45 12.70
C LEU A 142 9.25 -1.19 13.01
N LEU A 143 9.42 -1.54 14.29
CA LEU A 143 10.40 -2.51 14.74
C LEU A 143 9.73 -3.89 14.73
N LEU A 144 10.11 -4.73 13.78
CA LEU A 144 9.50 -6.05 13.57
C LEU A 144 10.53 -7.14 13.81
N GLU A 145 10.32 -7.96 14.84
CA GLU A 145 11.10 -9.17 15.04
C GLU A 145 10.44 -10.35 14.32
N CYS A 146 11.18 -11.01 13.44
CA CYS A 146 10.75 -12.20 12.72
C CYS A 146 11.84 -13.27 12.87
N GLU A 147 11.50 -14.39 13.51
CA GLU A 147 12.41 -15.53 13.72
C GLU A 147 13.79 -15.12 14.31
N GLY A 148 13.78 -14.22 15.28
CA GLY A 148 15.00 -13.73 15.96
C GLY A 148 15.81 -12.69 15.17
N VAL A 149 15.32 -12.25 14.01
CA VAL A 149 15.90 -11.14 13.24
C VAL A 149 15.03 -9.89 13.41
N LEU A 150 15.65 -8.82 13.91
CA LEU A 150 14.98 -7.52 14.05
C LEU A 150 15.12 -6.68 12.78
N TYR A 151 13.99 -6.22 12.26
CA TYR A 151 13.90 -5.29 11.14
C TYR A 151 13.46 -3.91 11.65
N ASP A 152 14.21 -2.86 11.32
CA ASP A 152 13.81 -1.46 11.51
C ASP A 152 13.30 -0.93 10.16
N ILE A 153 11.99 -0.73 10.07
CA ILE A 153 11.30 -0.34 8.83
C ILE A 153 10.73 1.07 9.00
N ARG A 154 11.07 1.95 8.06
CA ARG A 154 10.59 3.33 8.00
C ARG A 154 10.31 3.69 6.55
N HIS A 155 9.19 4.38 6.32
CA HIS A 155 8.92 5.00 5.02
C HIS A 155 9.89 6.15 4.73
N HIS A 156 10.18 6.95 5.76
CA HIS A 156 11.12 8.06 5.70
C HIS A 156 12.43 7.74 6.41
N GLY A 157 13.53 7.77 5.66
CA GLY A 157 14.87 7.93 6.23
C GLY A 157 15.16 9.39 6.58
N PRO A 158 16.18 9.68 7.39
CA PRO A 158 16.65 11.05 7.55
C PRO A 158 17.03 11.63 6.18
N LEU A 159 16.48 12.80 5.84
CA LEU A 159 16.96 13.58 4.70
C LEU A 159 18.47 13.79 4.91
N GLY A 160 19.28 13.18 4.05
CA GLY A 160 20.73 13.30 4.10
C GLY A 160 21.10 14.78 4.12
N ARG A 161 21.65 15.26 5.25
CA ARG A 161 22.32 16.55 5.27
C ARG A 161 23.66 16.33 4.58
N LEU A 162 23.92 17.04 3.48
CA LEU A 162 25.28 17.15 2.97
C LEU A 162 26.17 17.67 4.12
N PRO A 163 27.34 17.05 4.36
CA PRO A 163 28.29 17.59 5.32
C PRO A 163 28.65 19.02 4.87
N HIS A 164 28.61 19.94 5.84
CA HIS A 164 28.96 21.35 5.67
C HIS A 164 30.47 21.52 5.59
#